data_AF-A0A1M5WQP8-F1
#
_entry.id   AF-A0A1M5WQP8-F1
#
_cell.length_a   1.000
_cell.length_b   1.000
_cell.length_c   1.000
_cell.angle_alpha   90.00
_cell.angle_beta   90.00
_cell.angle_gamma   90.00
#
_symmetry.space_group_name_H-M   'P 1'
#
loop_
_entity.id
_entity.type
_entity.pdbx_description
1 polymer ?
#
loop_
_entity_poly.entity_id
_entity_poly.type
_entity_poly.pdbx_seq_one_letter_code
_entity_poly.pdbx_strand_id
1 'polypeptide(L)'
;MKTRNQICIIICMVLAIILFDISVFNLITKRYIDNRGSEMKSRSIEVSEYLPFTEDSGICHVETDVKLTGDLPVIDGAAALYPMFSAFVDAVYPEDSVSFDGTDFTEGSALQFHNTRGAYQAVVDGSADIIFCAQPSEEQLQYAKDHGVELAMIPIGYEAFVFIVGKDNPVDNLTIEQVQGLYTGKYTNWSEVGGDNRLVDAVQRNTGSGSQTAMLSFMNGQEMKRSLFGTLTGRAIGFSFRYYVEGLNGNSDVKMLALNGVYPSEENIANGTYPIASNFFAVYDLANENANIPLLLDFILSEAGQEIVKESGYTPLNNQ
;
A
#
# COMPACT_ATOMS: atom_id res chain seq x y z
N MET A 1 26.31 -42.04 44.58
CA MET A 1 27.06 -40.81 44.27
C MET A 1 27.23 -40.72 42.76
N LYS A 2 26.66 -39.71 42.08
CA LYS A 2 26.97 -39.47 40.66
C LYS A 2 28.43 -39.05 40.55
N THR A 3 29.17 -39.59 39.59
CA THR A 3 30.58 -39.25 39.40
C THR A 3 30.71 -37.78 38.94
N ARG A 4 31.82 -37.12 39.27
CA ARG A 4 32.08 -35.71 38.89
C ARG A 4 31.82 -35.43 37.41
N ASN A 5 32.16 -36.40 36.54
CA ASN A 5 31.91 -36.33 35.11
C ASN A 5 30.41 -36.34 34.74
N GLN A 6 29.58 -37.11 35.45
CA GLN A 6 28.13 -37.10 35.23
C GLN A 6 27.48 -35.78 35.65
N ILE A 7 28.00 -35.15 36.71
CA ILE A 7 27.51 -33.84 37.16
C ILE A 7 27.89 -32.76 36.13
N CYS A 8 29.12 -32.76 35.61
CA CYS A 8 29.53 -31.84 34.55
C CYS A 8 28.69 -32.00 33.28
N ILE A 9 28.40 -33.23 32.83
CA ILE A 9 27.57 -33.48 31.64
C ILE A 9 26.15 -32.93 31.85
N ILE A 10 25.55 -33.17 33.01
CA ILE A 10 24.20 -32.66 33.32
C ILE A 10 24.19 -31.13 33.34
N ILE A 11 25.20 -30.48 33.94
CA ILE A 11 25.31 -29.02 33.96
C ILE A 11 25.47 -28.48 32.54
N CYS A 12 26.31 -29.09 31.70
CA CYS A 12 26.46 -28.69 30.30
C CYS A 12 25.17 -28.84 29.49
N MET A 13 24.41 -29.92 29.70
CA MET A 13 23.11 -30.11 29.04
C MET A 13 22.08 -29.06 29.46
N VAL A 14 22.01 -28.75 30.77
CA VAL A 14 21.10 -27.73 31.29
C VAL A 14 21.47 -26.34 30.75
N LEU A 15 22.76 -26.01 30.71
CA LEU A 15 23.23 -24.74 30.12
C LEU A 15 22.94 -24.65 28.62
N ALA A 16 23.09 -25.75 27.87
CA ALA A 16 22.75 -25.79 26.45
C ALA A 16 21.24 -25.58 26.20
N ILE A 17 20.37 -26.15 27.04
CA ILE A 17 18.92 -25.95 26.97
C ILE A 17 18.58 -24.49 27.31
N ILE A 18 19.15 -23.92 28.37
CA ILE A 18 18.91 -22.51 28.74
C ILE A 18 19.38 -21.57 27.63
N LEU A 19 20.55 -21.81 27.04
CA LEU A 19 21.06 -21.01 25.92
C LEU A 19 20.18 -21.15 24.67
N PHE A 20 19.69 -22.35 24.40
CA PHE A 20 18.74 -22.60 23.32
C PHE A 20 17.42 -21.85 23.56
N ASP A 21 16.85 -21.94 24.77
CA ASP A 21 15.60 -21.26 25.13
C ASP A 21 15.74 -19.74 25.10
N ILE A 22 16.85 -19.18 25.58
CA ILE A 22 17.15 -17.73 25.49
C ILE A 22 17.30 -17.32 24.01
N SER A 23 17.98 -18.13 23.19
CA SER A 23 18.16 -17.83 21.77
C SER A 23 16.83 -17.88 21.01
N VAL A 24 16.00 -18.88 21.29
CA VAL A 24 14.64 -19.00 20.74
C VAL A 24 13.75 -17.86 21.24
N PHE A 25 13.79 -17.54 22.53
CA PHE A 25 13.04 -16.42 23.10
C PHE A 25 13.44 -15.09 22.48
N ASN A 26 14.74 -14.82 22.33
CA ASN A 26 15.23 -13.59 21.70
C ASN A 26 14.88 -13.55 20.20
N LEU A 27 14.97 -14.68 19.48
CA LEU A 27 14.59 -14.77 18.07
C LEU A 27 13.08 -14.51 17.88
N ILE A 28 12.24 -15.14 18.70
CA ILE A 28 10.78 -14.96 18.65
C ILE A 28 10.41 -13.53 19.06
N THR A 29 10.97 -13.03 20.16
CA THR A 29 10.66 -11.69 20.69
C THR A 29 11.12 -10.60 19.74
N LYS A 30 12.32 -10.72 19.16
CA LYS A 30 12.81 -9.78 18.14
C LYS A 30 11.92 -9.81 16.90
N ARG A 31 11.61 -10.99 16.34
CA ARG A 31 10.67 -11.11 15.21
C ARG A 31 9.28 -10.58 15.52
N TYR A 32 8.78 -10.79 16.74
CA TYR A 32 7.46 -10.33 17.13
C TYR A 32 7.41 -8.82 17.31
N ILE A 33 8.47 -8.22 17.88
CA ILE A 33 8.63 -6.78 18.01
C ILE A 33 8.84 -6.14 16.63
N ASP A 34 9.72 -6.67 15.78
CA ASP A 34 9.97 -6.11 14.43
C ASP A 34 8.71 -6.20 13.55
N ASN A 35 7.94 -7.29 13.64
CA ASN A 35 6.67 -7.45 12.89
C ASN A 35 5.47 -6.70 13.48
N ARG A 36 5.56 -6.14 14.70
CA ARG A 36 4.48 -5.37 15.37
C ARG A 36 4.95 -4.05 15.98
N GLY A 37 6.12 -3.57 15.57
CA GLY A 37 6.75 -2.38 16.11
C GLY A 37 5.85 -1.16 15.96
N SER A 38 6.10 -0.13 16.78
CA SER A 38 5.37 1.15 16.71
C SER A 38 5.31 1.71 15.28
N GLU A 39 6.35 1.48 14.46
CA GLU A 39 6.42 1.84 13.04
C GLU A 39 5.41 1.15 12.11
N MET A 40 4.82 0.02 12.51
CA MET A 40 3.76 -0.65 11.76
C MET A 40 2.36 -0.30 12.30
N LYS A 41 2.28 0.16 13.57
CA LYS A 41 1.06 0.74 14.16
C LYS A 41 0.84 2.19 13.75
N SER A 42 1.88 2.92 13.36
CA SER A 42 1.83 4.30 12.86
C SER A 42 1.45 4.42 11.37
N ARG A 43 0.79 3.40 10.79
CA ARG A 43 0.51 3.35 9.33
C ARG A 43 -0.97 3.54 8.96
N SER A 44 -1.79 3.99 9.90
CA SER A 44 -2.89 4.88 9.52
C SER A 44 -2.24 6.20 9.15
N ILE A 45 -2.51 6.73 7.96
CA ILE A 45 -2.06 8.08 7.62
C ILE A 45 -2.60 9.02 8.68
N GLU A 46 -1.69 9.67 9.40
CA GLU A 46 -2.06 10.77 10.28
C GLU A 46 -2.36 11.95 9.36
N VAL A 47 -3.65 12.18 9.10
CA VAL A 47 -4.15 13.22 8.17
C VAL A 47 -3.48 14.57 8.43
N SER A 48 -3.25 14.91 9.70
CA SER A 48 -2.59 16.14 10.13
C SER A 48 -1.15 16.30 9.61
N GLU A 49 -0.43 15.22 9.32
CA GLU A 49 0.93 15.27 8.77
C GLU A 49 0.96 15.60 7.28
N TYR A 50 -0.18 15.53 6.57
CA TYR A 50 -0.27 15.69 5.12
C TYR A 50 -1.33 16.71 4.71
N LEU A 51 -1.60 17.71 5.56
CA LEU A 51 -2.55 18.79 5.26
C LEU A 51 -2.00 19.70 4.14
N PRO A 52 -2.85 20.21 3.24
CA PRO A 52 -2.43 21.21 2.27
C PRO A 52 -2.16 22.55 2.99
N PHE A 53 -1.43 23.44 2.32
CA PHE A 53 -1.13 24.81 2.76
C PHE A 53 -0.35 24.92 4.08
N THR A 54 0.32 23.83 4.48
CA THR A 54 1.15 23.78 5.69
C THR A 54 2.61 23.58 5.30
N GLU A 55 3.51 24.46 5.75
CA GLU A 55 4.93 24.46 5.35
C GLU A 55 5.67 23.15 5.69
N ASP A 56 5.33 22.51 6.82
CA ASP A 56 5.94 21.24 7.28
C ASP A 56 5.13 20.00 6.86
N SER A 57 4.25 20.12 5.86
CA SER A 57 3.44 19.01 5.38
C SER A 57 4.28 17.93 4.68
N GLY A 58 3.90 16.67 4.88
CA GLY A 58 4.52 15.51 4.23
C GLY A 58 4.09 15.31 2.76
N ILE A 59 3.33 16.24 2.19
CA ILE A 59 2.95 16.22 0.78
C ILE A 59 4.07 16.76 -0.12
N CYS A 60 4.04 16.42 -1.40
CA CYS A 60 4.85 17.12 -2.39
C CYS A 60 4.20 18.47 -2.75
N HIS A 61 5.02 19.47 -3.07
CA HIS A 61 4.56 20.79 -3.49
C HIS A 61 4.98 21.05 -4.93
N VAL A 62 4.01 21.36 -5.80
CA VAL A 62 4.25 21.64 -7.21
C VAL A 62 3.58 22.97 -7.57
N GLU A 63 4.39 23.91 -8.06
CA GLU A 63 3.92 25.23 -8.48
C GLU A 63 3.23 25.15 -9.85
N THR A 64 2.11 25.84 -9.99
CA THR A 64 1.32 25.87 -11.22
C THR A 64 0.55 27.18 -11.36
N ASP A 65 0.39 27.63 -12.60
CA ASP A 65 -0.45 28.79 -12.96
C ASP A 65 -1.94 28.46 -12.91
N VAL A 66 -2.30 27.16 -12.87
CA VAL A 66 -3.69 26.72 -12.78
C VAL A 66 -4.20 26.92 -11.35
N LYS A 67 -5.18 27.80 -11.17
CA LYS A 67 -5.86 28.03 -9.90
C LYS A 67 -7.37 27.97 -10.09
N LEU A 68 -8.02 27.09 -9.34
CA LEU A 68 -9.47 26.96 -9.32
C LEU A 68 -10.08 28.07 -8.45
N THR A 69 -11.24 28.56 -8.84
CA THR A 69 -11.99 29.60 -8.12
C THR A 69 -13.49 29.35 -8.22
N GLY A 70 -14.26 30.00 -7.36
CA GLY A 70 -15.72 29.89 -7.37
C GLY A 70 -16.20 28.59 -6.71
N ASP A 71 -16.97 27.80 -7.44
CA ASP A 71 -17.60 26.56 -6.94
C ASP A 71 -16.59 25.40 -6.95
N LEU A 72 -15.80 25.29 -5.88
CA LEU A 72 -14.73 24.31 -5.77
C LEU A 72 -15.29 22.90 -5.55
N PRO A 73 -14.88 21.89 -6.34
CA PRO A 73 -15.29 20.51 -6.10
C PRO A 73 -14.78 20.03 -4.74
N VAL A 74 -15.65 19.44 -3.93
CA VAL A 74 -15.27 18.78 -2.69
C VAL A 74 -14.56 17.46 -3.02
N ILE A 75 -13.31 17.34 -2.57
CA ILE A 75 -12.43 16.19 -2.80
C ILE A 75 -12.47 15.23 -1.60
N ASP A 76 -12.50 13.94 -1.87
CA ASP A 76 -12.30 12.86 -0.88
C ASP A 76 -11.52 11.69 -1.50
N GLY A 77 -11.19 10.65 -0.74
CA GLY A 77 -10.56 9.47 -1.34
C GLY A 77 -10.07 8.39 -0.39
N ALA A 78 -9.34 7.46 -0.99
CA ALA A 78 -8.71 6.35 -0.30
C ALA A 78 -7.53 6.84 0.56
N ALA A 79 -7.35 6.22 1.74
CA ALA A 79 -6.22 6.50 2.64
C ALA A 79 -4.89 6.55 1.90
N ALA A 80 -4.54 5.50 1.15
CA ALA A 80 -3.26 5.43 0.45
C ALA A 80 -3.00 6.66 -0.45
N LEU A 81 -4.05 7.20 -1.07
CA LEU A 81 -3.97 8.32 -2.02
C LEU A 81 -4.05 9.70 -1.35
N TYR A 82 -4.24 9.78 -0.04
CA TYR A 82 -4.43 11.05 0.69
C TYR A 82 -3.32 12.06 0.45
N PRO A 83 -2.01 11.71 0.57
CA PRO A 83 -0.94 12.67 0.31
C PRO A 83 -1.00 13.26 -1.12
N MET A 84 -1.39 12.44 -2.09
CA MET A 84 -1.48 12.85 -3.50
C MET A 84 -2.63 13.81 -3.75
N PHE A 85 -3.85 13.50 -3.29
CA PHE A 85 -4.97 14.42 -3.53
C PHE A 85 -4.95 15.65 -2.62
N SER A 86 -4.27 15.57 -1.47
CA SER A 86 -3.92 16.75 -0.68
C SER A 86 -2.95 17.66 -1.44
N ALA A 87 -1.93 17.10 -2.10
CA ALA A 87 -1.03 17.86 -2.97
C ALA A 87 -1.74 18.48 -4.18
N PHE A 88 -2.74 17.81 -4.78
CA PHE A 88 -3.57 18.43 -5.81
C PHE A 88 -4.31 19.66 -5.29
N VAL A 89 -4.89 19.56 -4.09
CA VAL A 89 -5.56 20.69 -3.42
C VAL A 89 -4.57 21.83 -3.15
N ASP A 90 -3.40 21.52 -2.57
CA ASP A 90 -2.33 22.49 -2.31
C ASP A 90 -1.93 23.26 -3.58
N ALA A 91 -1.83 22.55 -4.71
CA ALA A 91 -1.42 23.12 -5.97
C ALA A 91 -2.47 24.04 -6.61
N VAL A 92 -3.77 23.73 -6.56
CA VAL A 92 -4.77 24.45 -7.38
C VAL A 92 -5.92 25.11 -6.62
N TYR A 93 -6.12 24.81 -5.32
CA TYR A 93 -7.19 25.41 -4.52
C TYR A 93 -6.69 26.66 -3.78
N PRO A 94 -7.58 27.61 -3.45
CA PRO A 94 -7.24 28.71 -2.55
C PRO A 94 -7.13 28.19 -1.10
N GLU A 95 -6.18 28.73 -0.34
CA GLU A 95 -5.84 28.29 1.02
C GLU A 95 -7.04 28.29 1.99
N ASP A 96 -7.93 29.28 1.86
CA ASP A 96 -9.12 29.44 2.71
C ASP A 96 -10.26 28.46 2.41
N SER A 97 -10.11 27.59 1.40
CA SER A 97 -11.10 26.56 1.05
C SER A 97 -11.00 25.29 1.90
N VAL A 98 -9.90 25.11 2.64
CA VAL A 98 -9.68 23.92 3.47
C VAL A 98 -9.69 24.33 4.93
N SER A 99 -10.47 23.59 5.73
CA SER A 99 -10.62 23.86 7.16
C SER A 99 -10.62 22.56 7.94
N PHE A 100 -9.63 22.42 8.83
CA PHE A 100 -9.36 21.26 9.67
C PHE A 100 -9.33 21.67 11.14
N ASP A 101 -10.09 20.99 12.00
CA ASP A 101 -10.26 21.38 13.41
C ASP A 101 -9.23 20.74 14.38
N GLY A 102 -8.27 20.01 13.82
CA GLY A 102 -7.28 19.23 14.55
C GLY A 102 -7.61 17.74 14.62
N THR A 103 -8.85 17.36 14.33
CA THR A 103 -9.28 15.95 14.26
C THR A 103 -9.84 15.62 12.88
N ASP A 104 -10.77 16.44 12.39
CA ASP A 104 -11.52 16.19 11.17
C ASP A 104 -11.60 17.46 10.31
N PHE A 105 -11.87 17.26 9.01
CA PHE A 105 -12.25 18.35 8.12
C PHE A 105 -13.64 18.85 8.48
N THR A 106 -13.81 20.17 8.51
CA THR A 106 -15.12 20.77 8.77
C THR A 106 -16.06 20.57 7.59
N GLU A 107 -17.38 20.62 7.81
CA GLU A 107 -18.41 20.38 6.78
C GLU A 107 -18.27 21.28 5.54
N GLY A 108 -17.72 22.49 5.68
CA GLY A 108 -17.50 23.44 4.57
C GLY A 108 -16.13 23.32 3.89
N SER A 109 -15.29 22.37 4.29
CA SER A 109 -13.96 22.17 3.70
C SER A 109 -14.07 21.52 2.33
N ALA A 110 -13.36 22.08 1.35
CA ALA A 110 -13.23 21.53 0.00
C ALA A 110 -12.38 20.24 -0.07
N LEU A 111 -11.70 19.88 1.03
CA LEU A 111 -11.01 18.61 1.21
C LEU A 111 -11.66 17.85 2.37
N GLN A 112 -11.95 16.57 2.14
CA GLN A 112 -12.52 15.62 3.10
C GLN A 112 -11.68 14.33 3.13
N PHE A 113 -11.91 13.50 4.15
CA PHE A 113 -11.25 12.20 4.26
C PHE A 113 -12.15 11.14 4.91
N HIS A 114 -12.73 10.27 4.10
CA HIS A 114 -13.62 9.19 4.57
C HIS A 114 -13.18 7.79 4.18
N ASN A 115 -11.92 7.60 3.78
CA ASN A 115 -11.35 6.35 3.26
C ASN A 115 -12.11 5.80 2.02
N THR A 116 -11.66 4.67 1.47
CA THR A 116 -12.25 4.14 0.22
C THR A 116 -13.76 3.88 0.33
N ARG A 117 -14.24 3.31 1.44
CA ARG A 117 -15.67 3.00 1.56
C ARG A 117 -16.49 4.28 1.69
N GLY A 118 -16.06 5.19 2.57
CA GLY A 118 -16.78 6.44 2.79
C GLY A 118 -16.72 7.39 1.61
N ALA A 119 -15.60 7.45 0.88
CA ALA A 119 -15.48 8.27 -0.33
C ALA A 119 -16.45 7.83 -1.44
N TYR A 120 -16.56 6.52 -1.72
CA TYR A 120 -17.56 6.03 -2.68
C TYR A 120 -19.00 6.29 -2.24
N GLN A 121 -19.26 6.26 -0.94
CA GLN A 121 -20.56 6.67 -0.42
C GLN A 121 -20.76 8.19 -0.60
N ALA A 122 -19.77 9.01 -0.27
CA ALA A 122 -19.82 10.47 -0.35
C ALA A 122 -20.06 10.98 -1.77
N VAL A 123 -19.43 10.37 -2.79
CA VAL A 123 -19.65 10.75 -4.19
C VAL A 123 -21.03 10.37 -4.71
N VAL A 124 -21.60 9.27 -4.20
CA VAL A 124 -22.96 8.82 -4.56
C VAL A 124 -24.02 9.63 -3.81
N ASP A 125 -23.76 9.97 -2.55
CA ASP A 125 -24.66 10.76 -1.70
C ASP A 125 -24.56 12.27 -2.01
N GLY A 126 -23.57 12.70 -2.80
CA GLY A 126 -23.34 14.07 -3.22
C GLY A 126 -22.66 14.97 -2.19
N SER A 127 -22.04 14.38 -1.14
CA SER A 127 -21.24 15.13 -0.17
C SER A 127 -19.77 15.28 -0.57
N ALA A 128 -19.33 14.58 -1.61
CA ALA A 128 -18.08 14.82 -2.33
C ALA A 128 -18.39 14.90 -3.84
N ASP A 129 -17.72 15.80 -4.55
CA ASP A 129 -17.92 15.98 -5.99
C ASP A 129 -17.05 15.03 -6.81
N ILE A 130 -15.84 14.76 -6.31
CA ILE A 130 -14.83 13.93 -6.97
C ILE A 130 -14.00 13.21 -5.93
N ILE A 131 -13.72 11.93 -6.16
CA ILE A 131 -12.95 11.09 -5.24
C ILE A 131 -11.78 10.41 -5.91
N PHE A 132 -10.73 10.13 -5.14
CA PHE A 132 -9.54 9.44 -5.61
C PHE A 132 -9.43 8.05 -5.00
N CYS A 133 -9.68 7.02 -5.80
CA CYS A 133 -9.79 5.65 -5.33
C CYS A 133 -9.24 4.63 -6.33
N ALA A 134 -8.90 3.44 -5.84
CA ALA A 134 -8.82 2.25 -6.70
C ALA A 134 -10.21 1.89 -7.24
N GLN A 135 -10.27 0.93 -8.17
CA GLN A 135 -11.53 0.44 -8.75
C GLN A 135 -12.57 0.08 -7.66
N PRO A 136 -13.87 0.42 -7.86
CA PRO A 136 -14.89 0.10 -6.88
C PRO A 136 -15.12 -1.41 -6.75
N SER A 137 -15.52 -1.84 -5.56
CA SER A 137 -16.04 -3.18 -5.31
C SER A 137 -17.44 -3.37 -5.94
N GLU A 138 -17.88 -4.62 -6.06
CA GLU A 138 -19.25 -4.94 -6.49
C GLU A 138 -20.30 -4.29 -5.57
N GLU A 139 -20.03 -4.21 -4.27
CA GLU A 139 -20.90 -3.54 -3.29
C GLU A 139 -21.02 -2.03 -3.57
N GLN A 140 -19.91 -1.37 -3.87
CA GLN A 140 -19.89 0.07 -4.19
C GLN A 140 -20.59 0.37 -5.52
N LEU A 141 -20.37 -0.48 -6.53
CA LEU A 141 -21.08 -0.39 -7.81
C LEU A 141 -22.59 -0.61 -7.64
N GLN A 142 -22.98 -1.55 -6.79
CA GLN A 142 -24.39 -1.79 -6.50
C GLN A 142 -25.02 -0.62 -5.72
N TYR A 143 -24.30 -0.03 -4.77
CA TYR A 143 -24.76 1.15 -4.04
C TYR A 143 -25.04 2.34 -4.98
N ALA A 144 -24.11 2.66 -5.90
CA ALA A 144 -24.30 3.70 -6.90
C ALA A 144 -25.53 3.43 -7.77
N LYS A 145 -25.68 2.19 -8.25
CA LYS A 145 -26.82 1.76 -9.06
C LYS A 145 -28.16 1.89 -8.33
N ASP A 146 -28.21 1.53 -7.04
CA ASP A 146 -29.42 1.61 -6.22
C ASP A 146 -29.85 3.07 -5.98
N HIS A 147 -28.92 4.02 -6.05
CA HIS A 147 -29.16 5.46 -5.95
C HIS A 147 -29.30 6.15 -7.31
N GLY A 148 -29.19 5.41 -8.41
CA GLY A 148 -29.32 5.95 -9.77
C GLY A 148 -28.13 6.82 -10.22
N VAL A 149 -26.98 6.68 -9.57
CA VAL A 149 -25.74 7.42 -9.90
C VAL A 149 -24.91 6.61 -10.88
N GLU A 150 -24.46 7.25 -11.96
CA GLU A 150 -23.53 6.68 -12.93
C GLU A 150 -22.14 7.26 -12.66
N LEU A 151 -21.20 6.40 -12.22
CA LEU A 151 -19.85 6.83 -11.89
C LEU A 151 -18.97 6.93 -13.14
N ALA A 152 -18.46 8.12 -13.42
CA ALA A 152 -17.35 8.33 -14.34
C ALA A 152 -16.03 7.95 -13.63
N MET A 153 -15.15 7.21 -14.32
CA MET A 153 -13.85 6.79 -13.78
C MET A 153 -12.73 7.17 -14.75
N ILE A 154 -11.91 8.14 -14.37
CA ILE A 154 -10.78 8.63 -15.17
C ILE A 154 -9.50 8.08 -14.56
N PRO A 155 -8.73 7.23 -15.27
CA PRO A 155 -7.42 6.81 -14.80
C PRO A 155 -6.52 8.04 -14.60
N ILE A 156 -5.79 8.10 -13.49
CA ILE A 156 -4.87 9.21 -13.19
C ILE A 156 -3.45 8.75 -12.85
N GLY A 157 -3.25 7.44 -12.70
CA GLY A 157 -1.94 6.82 -12.50
C GLY A 157 -2.08 5.32 -12.23
N TYR A 158 -0.94 4.67 -12.02
CA TYR A 158 -0.83 3.23 -11.77
C TYR A 158 -0.27 2.92 -10.39
N GLU A 159 -0.77 1.84 -9.81
CA GLU A 159 -0.21 1.19 -8.63
C GLU A 159 0.09 -0.28 -8.96
N ALA A 160 1.15 -0.82 -8.36
CA ALA A 160 1.57 -2.20 -8.56
C ALA A 160 1.51 -2.98 -7.24
N PHE A 161 0.92 -4.16 -7.29
CA PHE A 161 1.08 -5.14 -6.22
C PHE A 161 2.45 -5.80 -6.35
N VAL A 162 3.23 -5.83 -5.28
CA VAL A 162 4.63 -6.27 -5.32
C VAL A 162 4.92 -7.29 -4.22
N PHE A 163 5.85 -8.19 -4.53
CA PHE A 163 6.41 -9.12 -3.55
C PHE A 163 7.75 -8.60 -3.06
N ILE A 164 7.95 -8.68 -1.75
CA ILE A 164 9.14 -8.17 -1.08
C ILE A 164 9.84 -9.27 -0.29
N VAL A 165 11.16 -9.23 -0.29
CA VAL A 165 12.02 -10.12 0.50
C VAL A 165 13.10 -9.31 1.21
N GLY A 166 13.76 -9.89 2.20
CA GLY A 166 14.97 -9.29 2.78
C GLY A 166 16.05 -9.05 1.72
N LYS A 167 16.77 -7.94 1.82
CA LYS A 167 17.76 -7.49 0.82
C LYS A 167 18.88 -8.50 0.56
N ASP A 168 19.21 -9.31 1.55
CA ASP A 168 20.20 -10.39 1.50
C ASP A 168 19.65 -11.73 0.95
N ASN A 169 18.36 -11.80 0.57
CA ASN A 169 17.82 -12.99 -0.10
C ASN A 169 18.34 -13.04 -1.55
N PRO A 170 18.99 -14.13 -2.01
CA PRO A 170 19.56 -14.17 -3.36
C PRO A 170 18.52 -14.26 -4.49
N VAL A 171 17.25 -14.51 -4.19
CA VAL A 171 16.19 -14.53 -5.21
C VAL A 171 15.84 -13.10 -5.61
N ASP A 172 15.85 -12.84 -6.92
CA ASP A 172 15.45 -11.55 -7.53
C ASP A 172 14.19 -11.67 -8.39
N ASN A 173 13.76 -12.89 -8.71
CA ASN A 173 12.65 -13.15 -9.61
C ASN A 173 11.89 -14.42 -9.21
N LEU A 174 10.57 -14.39 -9.32
CA LEU A 174 9.70 -15.55 -9.19
C LEU A 174 8.67 -15.58 -10.31
N THR A 175 8.17 -16.76 -10.68
CA THR A 175 6.94 -16.85 -11.48
C THR A 175 5.70 -16.72 -10.59
N ILE A 176 4.55 -16.42 -11.21
CA ILE A 176 3.26 -16.40 -10.50
C ILE A 176 3.01 -17.72 -9.78
N GLU A 177 3.26 -18.85 -10.43
CA GLU A 177 3.07 -20.19 -9.86
C GLU A 177 4.04 -20.47 -8.72
N GLN A 178 5.26 -19.91 -8.77
CA GLN A 178 6.21 -20.02 -7.66
C GLN A 178 5.73 -19.24 -6.46
N VAL A 179 5.26 -18.00 -6.64
CA VAL A 179 4.69 -17.21 -5.54
C VAL A 179 3.48 -17.93 -4.93
N GLN A 180 2.51 -18.34 -5.75
CA GLN A 180 1.36 -19.12 -5.27
C GLN A 180 1.80 -20.41 -4.57
N GLY A 181 2.83 -21.09 -5.10
CA GLY A 181 3.40 -22.29 -4.50
C GLY A 181 4.01 -22.06 -3.11
N LEU A 182 4.70 -20.93 -2.91
CA LEU A 182 5.24 -20.53 -1.60
C LEU A 182 4.11 -20.28 -0.59
N TYR A 183 3.04 -19.59 -1.02
CA TYR A 183 1.92 -19.23 -0.16
C TYR A 183 0.91 -20.37 0.09
N THR A 184 0.84 -21.37 -0.78
CA THR A 184 0.08 -22.63 -0.55
C THR A 184 0.87 -23.67 0.24
N GLY A 185 2.17 -23.45 0.46
CA GLY A 185 3.08 -24.41 1.07
C GLY A 185 3.48 -25.58 0.16
N LYS A 186 3.26 -25.46 -1.16
CA LYS A 186 3.80 -26.39 -2.17
C LYS A 186 5.32 -26.30 -2.21
N TYR A 187 5.88 -25.09 -2.08
CA TYR A 187 7.30 -24.84 -1.88
C TYR A 187 7.49 -24.34 -0.45
N THR A 188 8.36 -25.01 0.31
CA THR A 188 8.59 -24.72 1.73
C THR A 188 10.03 -24.28 2.01
N ASN A 189 10.90 -24.37 1.00
CA ASN A 189 12.31 -23.99 1.06
C ASN A 189 12.68 -23.12 -0.15
N TRP A 190 13.46 -22.06 0.09
CA TRP A 190 13.91 -21.13 -0.95
C TRP A 190 14.73 -21.82 -2.05
N SER A 191 15.43 -22.93 -1.75
CA SER A 191 16.16 -23.70 -2.76
C SER A 191 15.28 -24.31 -3.85
N GLU A 192 13.98 -24.49 -3.59
CA GLU A 192 13.01 -25.00 -4.57
C GLU A 192 12.64 -23.96 -5.64
N VAL A 193 12.97 -22.69 -5.38
CA VAL A 193 12.68 -21.55 -6.26
C VAL A 193 13.94 -20.72 -6.57
N GLY A 194 15.12 -21.33 -6.44
CA GLY A 194 16.40 -20.74 -6.86
C GLY A 194 17.15 -19.93 -5.79
N GLY A 195 16.72 -20.00 -4.53
CA GLY A 195 17.40 -19.35 -3.40
C GLY A 195 18.27 -20.29 -2.55
N ASP A 196 18.64 -19.84 -1.36
CA ASP A 196 19.41 -20.62 -0.39
C ASP A 196 18.61 -21.79 0.19
N ASN A 197 19.30 -22.78 0.75
CA ASN A 197 18.66 -23.84 1.56
C ASN A 197 18.18 -23.28 2.90
N ARG A 198 17.03 -22.60 2.87
CA ARG A 198 16.38 -21.93 4.01
C ARG A 198 14.88 -22.12 3.89
N LEU A 199 14.23 -22.40 5.02
CA LEU A 199 12.76 -22.45 5.06
C LEU A 199 12.16 -21.11 4.62
N VAL A 200 10.95 -21.17 4.09
CA VAL A 200 10.17 -20.00 3.67
C VAL A 200 9.24 -19.58 4.80
N ASP A 201 9.21 -18.28 5.08
CA ASP A 201 8.19 -17.64 5.89
C ASP A 201 7.27 -16.80 4.99
N ALA A 202 6.15 -17.38 4.57
CA ALA A 202 5.16 -16.70 3.73
C ALA A 202 4.25 -15.83 4.60
N VAL A 203 4.61 -14.54 4.72
CA VAL A 203 3.94 -13.59 5.61
C VAL A 203 2.56 -13.25 5.08
N GLN A 204 1.54 -13.37 5.93
CA GLN A 204 0.16 -12.98 5.64
C GLN A 204 -0.26 -11.80 6.51
N ARG A 205 -1.18 -10.98 6.02
CA ARG A 205 -1.73 -9.81 6.73
C ARG A 205 -3.08 -10.14 7.36
N ASN A 206 -3.60 -9.20 8.15
CA ASN A 206 -4.93 -9.33 8.74
C ASN A 206 -6.01 -9.39 7.64
N THR A 207 -6.98 -10.29 7.80
CA THR A 207 -8.19 -10.37 6.97
C THR A 207 -8.88 -9.00 6.90
N GLY A 208 -9.33 -8.60 5.71
CA GLY A 208 -9.98 -7.31 5.47
C GLY A 208 -9.04 -6.15 5.16
N SER A 209 -7.71 -6.32 5.26
CA SER A 209 -6.76 -5.33 4.75
C SER A 209 -6.67 -5.35 3.22
N GLY A 210 -6.55 -4.18 2.58
CA GLY A 210 -6.54 -4.07 1.11
C GLY A 210 -5.47 -4.92 0.41
N SER A 211 -4.26 -4.98 0.97
CA SER A 211 -3.19 -5.84 0.44
C SER A 211 -3.44 -7.34 0.66
N GLN A 212 -4.15 -7.73 1.73
CA GLN A 212 -4.58 -9.13 1.89
C GLN A 212 -5.66 -9.48 0.86
N THR A 213 -6.60 -8.57 0.58
CA THR A 213 -7.61 -8.75 -0.47
C THR A 213 -6.96 -8.88 -1.86
N ALA A 214 -5.98 -8.03 -2.18
CA ALA A 214 -5.19 -8.14 -3.41
C ALA A 214 -4.45 -9.48 -3.49
N MET A 215 -3.85 -9.93 -2.39
CA MET A 215 -3.20 -11.24 -2.32
C MET A 215 -4.18 -12.39 -2.56
N LEU A 216 -5.37 -12.36 -1.96
CA LEU A 216 -6.39 -13.40 -2.17
C LEU A 216 -6.87 -13.45 -3.62
N SER A 217 -7.02 -12.29 -4.27
CA SER A 217 -7.31 -12.21 -5.70
C SER A 217 -6.17 -12.82 -6.53
N PHE A 218 -4.92 -12.48 -6.21
CA PHE A 218 -3.72 -13.06 -6.85
C PHE A 218 -3.62 -14.59 -6.70
N MET A 219 -4.05 -15.13 -5.56
CA MET A 219 -4.08 -16.58 -5.33
C MET A 219 -5.16 -17.31 -6.15
N ASN A 220 -6.11 -16.57 -6.74
CA ASN A 220 -7.13 -17.10 -7.65
C ASN A 220 -7.86 -18.34 -7.08
N GLY A 221 -8.34 -18.23 -5.84
CA GLY A 221 -9.07 -19.29 -5.14
C GLY A 221 -8.22 -20.38 -4.49
N GLN A 222 -6.89 -20.33 -4.61
CA GLN A 222 -6.01 -21.26 -3.90
C GLN A 222 -5.95 -20.96 -2.39
N GLU A 223 -6.07 -22.00 -1.57
CA GLU A 223 -5.99 -21.88 -0.12
C GLU A 223 -4.56 -21.58 0.34
N MET A 224 -4.37 -20.42 0.96
CA MET A 224 -3.08 -20.03 1.55
C MET A 224 -2.84 -20.78 2.86
N LYS A 225 -1.60 -21.26 3.07
CA LYS A 225 -1.19 -21.96 4.29
C LYS A 225 -0.18 -21.14 5.07
N ARG A 226 -0.23 -21.28 6.39
CA ARG A 226 0.76 -20.69 7.30
C ARG A 226 1.63 -21.78 7.91
N SER A 227 2.93 -21.71 7.69
CA SER A 227 3.90 -22.64 8.28
C SER A 227 4.43 -22.09 9.60
N LEU A 228 4.13 -22.75 10.72
CA LEU A 228 4.61 -22.32 12.03
C LEU A 228 6.15 -22.39 12.12
N PHE A 229 6.75 -23.44 11.56
CA PHE A 229 8.21 -23.58 11.50
C PHE A 229 8.87 -22.54 10.58
N GLY A 230 8.22 -22.22 9.46
CA GLY A 230 8.62 -21.12 8.57
C GLY A 230 8.63 -19.78 9.30
N THR A 231 7.53 -19.43 9.98
CA THR A 231 7.44 -18.19 10.77
C THR A 231 8.46 -18.07 11.89
N LEU A 232 8.95 -19.19 12.44
CA LEU A 232 9.98 -19.15 13.48
C LEU A 232 11.40 -19.02 12.93
N THR A 233 11.71 -19.66 11.80
CA THR A 233 13.10 -19.90 11.37
C THR A 233 13.39 -19.60 9.90
N GLY A 234 12.35 -19.42 9.09
CA GLY A 234 12.42 -19.23 7.65
C GLY A 234 12.69 -17.79 7.23
N ARG A 235 13.25 -17.60 6.03
CA ARG A 235 13.41 -16.27 5.43
C ARG A 235 12.07 -15.81 4.85
N ALA A 236 11.72 -14.55 5.11
CA ALA A 236 10.41 -14.02 4.78
C ALA A 236 10.24 -13.67 3.30
N ILE A 237 9.04 -13.94 2.79
CA ILE A 237 8.44 -13.27 1.64
C ILE A 237 7.18 -12.57 2.13
N GLY A 238 7.02 -11.31 1.75
CA GLY A 238 5.84 -10.50 2.01
C GLY A 238 5.29 -9.91 0.72
N PHE A 239 4.19 -9.19 0.84
CA PHE A 239 3.56 -8.46 -0.25
C PHE A 239 3.06 -7.10 0.22
N SER A 240 3.01 -6.14 -0.70
CA SER A 240 2.49 -4.81 -0.47
C SER A 240 2.10 -4.16 -1.79
N PHE A 241 1.59 -2.94 -1.74
CA PHE A 241 1.59 -2.02 -2.87
C PHE A 241 2.94 -1.32 -2.97
N ARG A 242 3.38 -0.98 -4.20
CA ARG A 242 4.70 -0.41 -4.50
C ARG A 242 4.91 0.92 -3.77
N TYR A 243 3.89 1.77 -3.71
CA TYR A 243 3.91 3.03 -2.95
C TYR A 243 4.49 2.85 -1.53
N TYR A 244 3.95 1.88 -0.77
CA TYR A 244 4.38 1.63 0.61
C TYR A 244 5.80 1.06 0.72
N VAL A 245 6.37 0.54 -0.37
CA VAL A 245 7.73 0.01 -0.40
C VAL A 245 8.72 1.11 -0.79
N GLU A 246 8.36 2.00 -1.70
CA GLU A 246 9.20 3.13 -2.12
C GLU A 246 9.25 4.26 -1.11
N GLY A 247 8.14 4.54 -0.42
CA GLY A 247 8.13 5.50 0.70
C GLY A 247 9.05 5.11 1.88
N LEU A 248 9.61 3.89 1.88
CA LEU A 248 10.60 3.43 2.87
C LEU A 248 12.05 3.83 2.51
N ASN A 249 12.24 4.73 1.53
CA ASN A 249 13.54 5.15 0.98
C ASN A 249 14.50 5.91 1.93
N GLY A 250 14.42 5.66 3.24
CA GLY A 250 15.47 6.01 4.21
C GLY A 250 16.19 4.80 4.81
N ASN A 251 15.62 3.57 4.76
CA ASN A 251 16.13 2.44 5.56
C ASN A 251 15.63 1.05 5.12
N SER A 252 15.59 0.71 3.83
CA SER A 252 14.98 -0.56 3.39
C SER A 252 15.93 -1.77 3.50
N ASP A 253 15.72 -2.57 4.56
CA ASP A 253 16.23 -3.95 4.73
C ASP A 253 15.57 -4.96 3.77
N VAL A 254 14.75 -4.47 2.82
CA VAL A 254 13.97 -5.27 1.88
C VAL A 254 14.22 -4.85 0.43
N LYS A 255 13.93 -5.75 -0.51
CA LYS A 255 13.90 -5.49 -1.95
C LYS A 255 12.62 -6.07 -2.57
N MET A 256 12.18 -5.48 -3.68
CA MET A 256 11.10 -6.01 -4.50
C MET A 256 11.61 -7.13 -5.41
N LEU A 257 10.76 -8.12 -5.69
CA LEU A 257 11.03 -9.19 -6.65
C LEU A 257 10.42 -8.85 -8.02
N ALA A 258 11.12 -9.25 -9.08
CA ALA A 258 10.51 -9.37 -10.39
C ALA A 258 9.48 -10.52 -10.41
N LEU A 259 8.43 -10.35 -11.22
CA LEU A 259 7.43 -11.37 -11.45
C LEU A 259 7.44 -11.76 -12.93
N ASN A 260 7.61 -13.05 -13.21
CA ASN A 260 7.77 -13.59 -14.58
C ASN A 260 8.90 -12.90 -15.38
N GLY A 261 9.98 -12.49 -14.70
CA GLY A 261 11.13 -11.81 -15.32
C GLY A 261 10.96 -10.30 -15.46
N VAL A 262 9.83 -9.71 -15.07
CA VAL A 262 9.56 -8.28 -15.17
C VAL A 262 9.63 -7.62 -13.80
N TYR A 263 10.54 -6.65 -13.63
CA TYR A 263 10.70 -5.91 -12.38
C TYR A 263 9.63 -4.80 -12.26
N PRO A 264 9.08 -4.51 -11.06
CA PRO A 264 8.07 -3.45 -10.84
C PRO A 264 8.66 -2.03 -10.88
N SER A 265 9.36 -1.68 -11.96
CA SER A 265 9.78 -0.30 -12.27
C SER A 265 8.61 0.51 -12.84
N GLU A 266 8.64 1.83 -12.69
CA GLU A 266 7.68 2.76 -13.33
C GLU A 266 7.48 2.46 -14.82
N GLU A 267 8.58 2.25 -15.56
CA GLU A 267 8.54 1.94 -17.00
C GLU A 267 7.68 0.69 -17.29
N ASN A 268 7.99 -0.43 -16.63
CA ASN A 268 7.28 -1.70 -16.81
C ASN A 268 5.81 -1.65 -16.35
N ILE A 269 5.51 -0.82 -15.35
CA ILE A 269 4.14 -0.63 -14.86
C ILE A 269 3.36 0.19 -15.90
N ALA A 270 3.90 1.33 -16.31
CA ALA A 270 3.24 2.26 -17.22
C ALA A 270 3.08 1.67 -18.64
N ASN A 271 4.00 0.82 -19.09
CA ASN A 271 3.89 0.13 -20.40
C ASN A 271 3.06 -1.17 -20.33
N GLY A 272 2.54 -1.54 -19.16
CA GLY A 272 1.67 -2.70 -18.96
C GLY A 272 2.37 -4.07 -19.01
N THR A 273 3.71 -4.11 -18.99
CA THR A 273 4.46 -5.38 -18.99
C THR A 273 4.53 -6.02 -17.61
N TYR A 274 4.46 -5.23 -16.53
CA TYR A 274 4.40 -5.77 -15.17
C TYR A 274 3.00 -6.36 -14.89
N PRO A 275 2.89 -7.64 -14.50
CA PRO A 275 1.64 -8.40 -14.63
C PRO A 275 0.55 -8.08 -13.60
N ILE A 276 0.88 -7.36 -12.52
CA ILE A 276 -0.04 -7.09 -11.40
C ILE A 276 -0.03 -5.60 -11.03
N ALA A 277 -0.29 -4.78 -12.05
CA ALA A 277 -0.55 -3.35 -11.93
C ALA A 277 -2.03 -3.04 -12.19
N SER A 278 -2.52 -1.98 -11.56
CA SER A 278 -3.89 -1.49 -11.72
C SER A 278 -3.91 0.03 -11.70
N ASN A 279 -4.87 0.62 -12.42
CA ASN A 279 -5.13 2.04 -12.33
C ASN A 279 -5.74 2.41 -10.97
N PHE A 280 -5.43 3.62 -10.52
CA PHE A 280 -6.34 4.35 -9.64
C PHE A 280 -6.97 5.49 -10.42
N PHE A 281 -8.12 5.96 -9.92
CA PHE A 281 -9.05 6.77 -10.67
C PHE A 281 -9.42 8.03 -9.90
N ALA A 282 -9.62 9.11 -10.64
CA ALA A 282 -10.54 10.16 -10.28
C ALA A 282 -11.96 9.67 -10.62
N VAL A 283 -12.86 9.68 -9.64
CA VAL A 283 -14.23 9.17 -9.78
C VAL A 283 -15.22 10.25 -9.38
N TYR A 284 -16.23 10.48 -10.21
CA TYR A 284 -17.27 11.47 -9.96
C TYR A 284 -18.61 11.00 -10.53
N ASP A 285 -19.73 11.56 -10.09
CA ASP A 285 -21.02 11.34 -10.72
C ASP A 285 -21.02 11.98 -12.12
N LEU A 286 -21.32 11.20 -13.15
CA LEU A 286 -21.40 11.68 -14.54
C LEU A 286 -22.42 12.81 -14.71
N ALA A 287 -23.42 12.91 -13.84
CA ALA A 287 -24.41 13.98 -13.82
C ALA A 287 -23.94 15.25 -13.07
N ASN A 288 -22.76 15.25 -12.44
CA ASN A 288 -22.23 16.42 -11.73
C ASN A 288 -21.88 17.54 -12.74
N GLU A 289 -22.52 18.71 -12.58
CA GLU A 289 -22.36 19.87 -13.48
C GLU A 289 -21.30 20.88 -13.00
N ASN A 290 -20.53 20.57 -11.95
CA ASN A 290 -19.49 21.46 -11.43
C ASN A 290 -18.42 21.71 -12.51
N ALA A 291 -18.34 22.96 -12.98
CA ALA A 291 -17.47 23.37 -14.07
C ALA A 291 -15.97 23.29 -13.75
N ASN A 292 -15.60 23.17 -12.48
CA ASN A 292 -14.22 22.99 -12.04
C ASN A 292 -13.76 21.52 -12.10
N ILE A 293 -14.67 20.53 -12.20
CA ILE A 293 -14.26 19.11 -12.34
C ILE A 293 -13.40 18.90 -13.59
N PRO A 294 -13.80 19.33 -14.80
CA PRO A 294 -12.95 19.20 -15.99
C PRO A 294 -11.62 19.92 -15.86
N LEU A 295 -11.59 21.11 -15.23
CA LEU A 295 -10.35 21.88 -15.02
C LEU A 295 -9.38 21.18 -14.06
N LEU A 296 -9.92 20.58 -13.00
CA LEU A 296 -9.15 19.76 -12.07
C LEU A 296 -8.60 18.51 -12.76
N LEU A 297 -9.41 17.82 -13.58
CA LEU A 297 -8.97 16.65 -14.35
C LEU A 297 -7.88 17.03 -15.37
N ASP A 298 -8.03 18.14 -16.09
CA ASP A 298 -7.02 18.65 -17.02
C ASP A 298 -5.71 18.95 -16.31
N PHE A 299 -5.75 19.53 -15.10
CA PHE A 299 -4.57 19.73 -14.27
C PHE A 299 -3.94 18.40 -13.83
N ILE A 300 -4.71 17.46 -13.32
CA ILE A 300 -4.20 16.16 -12.83
C ILE A 300 -3.52 15.38 -13.96
N LEU A 301 -4.06 15.49 -15.18
CA LEU A 301 -3.52 14.84 -16.38
C LEU A 301 -2.38 15.64 -17.05
N SER A 302 -2.11 16.87 -16.59
CA SER A 302 -0.99 17.68 -17.08
C SER A 302 0.36 17.20 -16.55
N GLU A 303 1.45 17.75 -17.08
CA GLU A 303 2.81 17.46 -16.61
C GLU A 303 2.97 17.73 -15.10
N ALA A 304 2.43 18.85 -14.60
CA ALA A 304 2.49 19.20 -13.17
C ALA A 304 1.67 18.24 -12.31
N GLY A 305 0.47 17.83 -12.77
CA GLY A 305 -0.34 16.84 -12.06
C GLY A 305 0.32 15.46 -12.02
N GLN A 306 0.95 15.04 -13.13
CA GLN A 306 1.68 13.78 -13.20
C GLN A 306 3.00 13.81 -12.41
N GLU A 307 3.62 14.98 -12.22
CA GLU A 307 4.72 15.17 -11.28
C GLU A 307 4.26 14.92 -9.84
N ILE A 308 3.11 15.46 -9.42
CA ILE A 308 2.52 15.17 -8.10
C ILE A 308 2.28 13.66 -7.93
N VAL A 309 1.73 12.99 -8.94
CA VAL A 309 1.52 11.53 -8.90
C VAL A 309 2.83 10.79 -8.63
N LYS A 310 3.90 11.18 -9.32
CA LYS A 310 5.22 10.56 -9.18
C LYS A 310 5.87 10.84 -7.83
N GLU A 311 5.90 12.11 -7.40
CA GLU A 311 6.50 12.52 -6.12
C GLU A 311 5.71 11.97 -4.92
N SER A 312 4.42 11.68 -5.11
CA SER A 312 3.61 10.92 -4.17
C SER A 312 3.90 9.41 -4.18
N GLY A 313 4.90 8.93 -4.92
CA GLY A 313 5.34 7.52 -4.93
C GLY A 313 4.52 6.58 -5.81
N TYR A 314 3.67 7.11 -6.68
CA TYR A 314 2.88 6.34 -7.66
C TYR A 314 3.52 6.38 -9.04
N THR A 315 3.10 5.47 -9.92
CA THR A 315 3.57 5.49 -11.31
C THR A 315 2.66 6.40 -12.14
N PRO A 316 3.19 7.47 -12.77
CA PRO A 316 2.40 8.37 -13.60
C PRO A 316 1.91 7.68 -14.88
N LEU A 317 0.89 8.26 -15.51
CA LEU A 317 0.45 7.89 -16.84
C LEU A 317 1.55 8.23 -17.86
N ASN A 318 1.72 7.36 -18.86
CA ASN A 318 2.57 7.69 -20.00
C ASN A 318 1.90 8.82 -20.81
N ASN A 319 2.47 10.03 -20.74
CA ASN A 319 2.13 11.08 -21.71
C ASN A 319 2.49 10.56 -23.11
N GLN A 320 1.47 10.21 -23.90
CA GLN A 320 1.64 10.01 -25.34
C GLN A 320 1.50 11.33 -26.08
#